data_AF-A0A177FAR2-F1
#
_entry.id   AF-A0A177FAR2-F1
#
_cell.length_a   1.000
_cell.length_b   1.000
_cell.length_c   1.000
_cell.angle_alpha   90.00
_cell.angle_beta   90.00
_cell.angle_gamma   90.00
#
_symmetry.space_group_name_H-M   'P 1'
#
loop_
_entity.id
_entity.type
_entity.pdbx_description
1 polymer ?
#
loop_
_entity_poly.entity_id
_entity_poly.type
_entity_poly.pdbx_seq_one_letter_code
_entity_poly.pdbx_strand_id
1 'polypeptide(L)'
;MSVDAFAALRRTQGEELGRLAEEHFKHDLREEDRDLLRSAASKASRHALIGSLAGIALGGFLAFRLRANRNAMFQAFRAAEKPTHVRFASGREEAIPDITPLLQPTPLGDIVTYTFFGIAGLFLGGEAGLLTGSWSARRAIAQDPACQERIQRAVRSFRADVLRKQLKELEAGKEDGSEESIWS
;
A
#
# COMPACT_ATOMS: atom_id res chain seq x y z
N MET A 1 24.11 -4.91 11.07
CA MET A 1 22.88 -5.72 10.91
C MET A 1 22.58 -5.79 9.42
N SER A 2 23.00 -6.85 8.73
CA SER A 2 22.93 -6.91 7.26
C SER A 2 21.51 -7.20 6.77
N VAL A 3 21.15 -6.56 5.66
CA VAL A 3 19.88 -6.76 4.94
C VAL A 3 19.66 -8.24 4.59
N ASP A 4 20.76 -8.98 4.42
CA ASP A 4 20.78 -10.43 4.15
C ASP A 4 20.35 -11.27 5.36
N ALA A 5 20.71 -10.88 6.59
CA ALA A 5 20.23 -11.55 7.80
C ALA A 5 18.71 -11.34 7.99
N PHE A 6 18.22 -10.13 7.69
CA PHE A 6 16.79 -9.82 7.73
C PHE A 6 16.01 -10.53 6.61
N ALA A 7 16.62 -10.68 5.43
CA ALA A 7 16.04 -11.40 4.29
C ALA A 7 16.05 -12.92 4.50
N ALA A 8 17.10 -13.49 5.09
CA ALA A 8 17.19 -14.89 5.46
C ALA A 8 16.16 -15.24 6.56
N LEU A 9 16.06 -14.41 7.61
CA LEU A 9 15.07 -14.55 8.68
C LEU A 9 13.64 -14.51 8.14
N ARG A 10 13.35 -13.57 7.23
CA ARG A 10 12.04 -13.47 6.57
C ARG A 10 11.72 -14.68 5.69
N ARG A 11 12.74 -15.29 5.05
CA ARG A 11 12.56 -16.48 4.20
C ARG A 11 12.32 -17.75 5.01
N THR A 12 13.14 -18.01 6.02
CA THR A 12 13.05 -19.23 6.84
C THR A 12 11.82 -19.21 7.73
N GLN A 13 11.55 -18.10 8.43
CA GLN A 13 10.33 -17.96 9.21
C GLN A 13 9.09 -17.96 8.31
N GLY A 14 9.13 -17.33 7.13
CA GLY A 14 7.98 -17.27 6.22
C GLY A 14 7.51 -18.64 5.74
N GLU A 15 8.46 -19.52 5.36
CA GLU A 15 8.13 -20.87 4.89
C GLU A 15 7.63 -21.75 6.03
N GLU A 16 8.25 -21.67 7.21
CA GLU A 16 7.87 -22.48 8.36
C GLU A 16 6.53 -22.04 8.98
N LEU A 17 6.28 -20.73 9.07
CA LEU A 17 4.99 -20.17 9.46
C LEU A 17 3.90 -20.53 8.44
N GLY A 18 4.26 -20.58 7.15
CA GLY A 18 3.39 -21.06 6.08
C GLY A 18 2.99 -22.52 6.27
N ARG A 19 3.96 -23.40 6.60
CA ARG A 19 3.69 -24.81 6.91
C ARG A 19 2.79 -24.96 8.15
N LEU A 20 3.09 -24.22 9.21
CA LEU A 20 2.27 -24.23 10.43
C LEU A 20 0.84 -23.74 10.14
N ALA A 21 0.68 -22.69 9.34
CA ALA A 21 -0.63 -22.20 8.92
C ALA A 21 -1.38 -23.26 8.11
N GLU A 22 -0.70 -23.96 7.21
CA GLU A 22 -1.26 -25.04 6.39
C GLU A 22 -1.68 -26.25 7.25
N GLU A 23 -0.93 -26.61 8.29
CA GLU A 23 -1.28 -27.66 9.24
C GLU A 23 -2.57 -27.32 9.99
N HIS A 24 -2.67 -26.13 10.60
CA HIS A 24 -3.91 -25.69 11.26
C HIS A 24 -5.07 -25.58 10.27
N PHE A 25 -4.82 -25.11 9.04
CA PHE A 25 -5.85 -25.02 8.01
C PHE A 25 -6.39 -26.39 7.60
N LYS A 26 -5.56 -27.44 7.57
CA LYS A 26 -5.95 -28.81 7.22
C LYS A 26 -6.57 -29.58 8.38
N HIS A 27 -6.04 -29.43 9.59
CA HIS A 27 -6.39 -30.27 10.73
C HIS A 27 -7.48 -29.68 11.62
N ASP A 28 -7.54 -28.36 11.78
CA ASP A 28 -8.50 -27.72 12.70
C ASP A 28 -9.83 -27.35 12.03
N LEU A 29 -9.86 -27.33 10.69
CA LEU A 29 -11.02 -26.91 9.90
C LEU A 29 -11.65 -28.06 9.12
N ARG A 30 -12.97 -28.02 8.98
CA ARG A 30 -13.71 -28.91 8.08
C ARG A 30 -13.54 -28.44 6.64
N GLU A 31 -13.86 -29.32 5.69
CA GLU A 31 -13.81 -28.99 4.27
C GLU A 31 -14.71 -27.79 3.91
N GLU A 32 -15.93 -27.77 4.44
CA GLU A 32 -16.88 -26.66 4.29
C GLU A 32 -16.32 -25.32 4.82
N ASP A 33 -15.61 -25.35 5.96
CA ASP A 33 -15.01 -24.16 6.57
C ASP A 33 -13.88 -23.62 5.68
N ARG A 34 -13.07 -24.51 5.10
CA ARG A 34 -11.98 -24.16 4.19
C ARG A 34 -12.52 -23.53 2.91
N ASP A 35 -13.59 -24.07 2.35
CA ASP A 35 -14.23 -23.53 1.15
C ASP A 35 -14.87 -22.17 1.41
N LEU A 36 -15.49 -21.98 2.59
CA LEU A 36 -15.98 -20.68 3.00
C LEU A 36 -14.85 -19.66 3.13
N LEU A 37 -13.72 -20.03 3.75
CA LEU A 37 -12.55 -19.14 3.86
C LEU A 37 -11.96 -18.79 2.49
N ARG A 38 -11.86 -19.77 1.57
CA ARG A 38 -11.40 -19.53 0.19
C ARG A 38 -12.34 -18.57 -0.55
N SER A 39 -13.66 -18.79 -0.43
CA SER A 39 -14.69 -17.91 -0.98
C SER A 39 -14.59 -16.50 -0.38
N ALA A 40 -14.46 -16.38 0.93
CA ALA A 40 -14.29 -15.11 1.62
C ALA A 40 -13.01 -14.37 1.19
N ALA A 41 -11.89 -15.07 1.07
CA ALA A 41 -10.63 -14.51 0.57
C ALA A 41 -10.77 -14.03 -0.89
N SER A 42 -11.45 -14.81 -1.75
CA SER A 42 -11.71 -14.42 -3.13
C SER A 42 -12.60 -13.17 -3.25
N LYS A 43 -13.53 -12.95 -2.30
CA LYS A 43 -14.33 -11.71 -2.25
C LYS A 43 -13.45 -10.51 -1.91
N ALA A 44 -12.56 -10.67 -0.92
CA ALA A 44 -11.62 -9.62 -0.55
C ALA A 44 -10.71 -9.23 -1.71
N SER A 45 -10.12 -10.22 -2.40
CA SER A 45 -9.26 -9.97 -3.56
C SER A 45 -10.02 -9.38 -4.75
N ARG A 46 -11.23 -9.86 -5.04
CA ARG A 46 -12.06 -9.32 -6.13
C ARG A 46 -12.45 -7.87 -5.89
N HIS A 47 -12.83 -7.51 -4.67
CA HIS A 47 -13.13 -6.12 -4.34
C HIS A 47 -11.87 -5.24 -4.37
N ALA A 48 -10.73 -5.73 -3.87
CA ALA A 48 -9.45 -5.01 -3.97
C ALA A 48 -9.06 -4.77 -5.44
N LEU A 49 -9.24 -5.77 -6.31
CA LEU A 49 -9.01 -5.63 -7.76
C LEU A 49 -9.93 -4.57 -8.38
N ILE A 50 -11.24 -4.66 -8.14
CA ILE A 50 -12.21 -3.71 -8.68
C ILE A 50 -11.91 -2.29 -8.17
N GLY A 51 -11.64 -2.16 -6.88
CA GLY A 51 -11.27 -0.89 -6.25
C GLY A 51 -9.98 -0.33 -6.84
N SER A 52 -8.95 -1.16 -7.04
CA SER A 52 -7.69 -0.77 -7.68
C SER A 52 -7.89 -0.24 -9.09
N LEU A 53 -8.67 -0.93 -9.92
CA LEU A 53 -8.99 -0.51 -11.28
C LEU A 53 -9.77 0.81 -11.28
N ALA A 54 -10.80 0.92 -10.43
CA ALA A 54 -11.57 2.15 -10.27
C ALA A 54 -10.68 3.32 -9.78
N GLY A 55 -9.76 3.04 -8.87
CA GLY A 55 -8.80 4.00 -8.34
C GLY A 55 -7.81 4.50 -9.39
N ILE A 56 -7.24 3.61 -10.21
CA ILE A 56 -6.39 4.01 -11.35
C ILE A 56 -7.19 4.85 -12.34
N ALA A 57 -8.41 4.45 -12.68
CA ALA A 57 -9.26 5.21 -13.60
C ALA A 57 -9.55 6.62 -13.06
N LEU A 58 -9.89 6.73 -11.77
CA LEU A 58 -10.10 8.01 -11.10
C LEU A 58 -8.81 8.85 -11.08
N GLY A 59 -7.67 8.23 -10.77
CA GLY A 59 -6.35 8.89 -10.79
C GLY A 59 -6.03 9.44 -12.18
N GLY A 60 -6.22 8.63 -13.23
CA GLY A 60 -6.04 9.06 -14.63
C GLY A 60 -6.96 10.21 -15.01
N PHE A 61 -8.23 10.18 -14.59
CA PHE A 61 -9.18 11.27 -14.80
C PHE A 61 -8.75 12.57 -14.09
N LEU A 62 -8.29 12.49 -12.84
CA LEU A 62 -7.80 13.65 -12.08
C LEU A 62 -6.50 14.22 -12.69
N ALA A 63 -5.59 13.35 -13.12
CA ALA A 63 -4.38 13.75 -13.84
C ALA A 63 -4.72 14.49 -15.15
N PHE A 64 -5.65 13.95 -15.93
CA PHE A 64 -6.15 14.59 -17.15
C PHE A 64 -6.75 15.97 -16.86
N ARG A 65 -7.61 16.07 -15.83
CA ARG A 65 -8.23 17.33 -15.43
C ARG A 65 -7.20 18.36 -14.98
N LEU A 66 -6.20 17.95 -14.19
CA LEU A 66 -5.12 18.84 -13.74
C LEU A 66 -4.28 19.36 -14.91
N ARG A 67 -3.93 18.48 -15.85
CA ARG A 67 -3.23 18.85 -17.09
C ARG A 67 -4.03 19.85 -17.91
N ALA A 68 -5.31 19.58 -18.13
CA ALA A 68 -6.19 20.47 -18.88
C ALA A 68 -6.25 21.87 -18.23
N ASN A 69 -6.35 21.94 -16.91
CA ASN A 69 -6.36 23.20 -16.17
C ASN A 69 -5.01 23.95 -16.26
N ARG A 70 -3.88 23.25 -16.13
CA ARG A 70 -2.54 23.86 -16.31
C ARG A 70 -2.36 24.43 -17.71
N ASN A 71 -2.83 23.72 -18.73
CA ASN A 71 -2.79 24.21 -20.11
C ASN A 71 -3.66 25.45 -20.30
N ALA A 72 -4.90 25.44 -19.79
CA ALA A 72 -5.79 26.60 -19.86
C ALA A 72 -5.18 27.82 -19.15
N MET A 73 -4.62 27.61 -17.96
CA MET A 73 -3.91 28.64 -17.21
C MET A 73 -2.73 29.20 -18.00
N PHE A 74 -1.88 28.35 -18.56
CA PHE A 74 -0.74 28.78 -19.37
C PHE A 74 -1.18 29.60 -20.59
N GLN A 75 -2.23 29.18 -21.30
CA GLN A 75 -2.74 29.94 -22.44
C GLN A 75 -3.30 31.30 -22.03
N ALA A 76 -4.05 31.37 -20.92
CA ALA A 76 -4.54 32.63 -20.37
C ALA A 76 -3.38 33.56 -19.99
N PHE A 77 -2.35 33.04 -19.29
CA PHE A 77 -1.16 33.82 -18.95
C PHE A 77 -0.37 34.27 -20.18
N ARG A 78 -0.28 33.44 -21.22
CA ARG A 78 0.44 33.78 -22.45
C ARG A 78 -0.29 34.86 -23.25
N ALA A 79 -1.61 34.81 -23.31
CA ALA A 79 -2.43 35.74 -24.07
C ALA A 79 -2.69 37.08 -23.36
N ALA A 80 -2.54 37.14 -22.03
CA ALA A 80 -2.69 38.37 -21.28
C ALA A 80 -1.55 39.36 -21.56
N GLU A 81 -1.89 40.65 -21.64
CA GLU A 81 -0.89 41.73 -21.68
C GLU A 81 -0.10 41.76 -20.37
N LYS A 82 1.23 41.82 -20.49
CA LYS A 82 2.15 41.78 -19.35
C LYS A 82 2.87 43.11 -19.19
N PRO A 83 2.96 43.65 -17.96
CA PRO A 83 3.81 44.81 -17.71
C PRO A 83 5.27 44.42 -17.96
N THR A 84 5.98 45.23 -18.73
CA THR A 84 7.37 44.96 -19.13
C THR A 84 8.38 45.75 -18.31
N HIS A 85 7.97 46.89 -17.74
CA HIS A 85 8.84 47.80 -17.01
C HIS A 85 8.13 48.34 -15.76
N VAL A 86 8.89 48.49 -14.67
CA VAL A 86 8.48 49.25 -13.48
C VAL A 86 9.17 50.61 -13.52
N ARG A 87 8.38 51.68 -13.43
CA ARG A 87 8.90 53.05 -13.26
C ARG A 87 8.90 53.42 -11.77
N PHE A 88 10.07 53.70 -11.21
CA PHE A 88 10.22 54.21 -9.86
C PHE A 88 9.96 55.73 -9.83
N ALA A 89 9.57 56.25 -8.67
CA ALA A 89 9.34 57.69 -8.48
C ALA A 89 10.59 58.55 -8.78
N SER A 90 11.78 57.96 -8.74
CA SER A 90 13.06 58.58 -9.12
C SER A 90 13.28 58.68 -10.64
N GLY A 91 12.34 58.20 -11.47
CA GLY A 91 12.47 58.14 -12.92
C GLY A 91 13.27 56.94 -13.44
N ARG A 92 13.79 56.07 -12.55
CA ARG A 92 14.48 54.83 -12.93
C ARG A 92 13.47 53.82 -13.48
N GLU A 93 13.81 53.16 -14.58
CA GLU A 93 13.07 52.04 -15.15
C GLU A 93 13.83 50.74 -14.91
N GLU A 94 13.13 49.70 -14.45
CA GLU A 94 13.67 48.34 -14.38
C GLU A 94 12.74 47.38 -15.14
N ALA A 95 13.34 46.49 -15.94
CA ALA A 95 12.61 45.49 -16.71
C ALA A 95 12.08 44.38 -15.79
N ILE A 96 10.82 43.99 -15.98
CA ILE A 96 10.22 42.85 -15.27
C ILE A 96 10.66 41.56 -15.99
N PRO A 97 11.23 40.58 -15.29
CA PRO A 97 11.65 39.33 -15.91
C PRO A 97 10.44 38.52 -16.41
N ASP A 98 10.55 37.97 -17.62
CA ASP A 98 9.51 37.11 -18.18
C ASP A 98 9.53 35.72 -17.51
N ILE A 99 8.49 35.43 -16.73
CA ILE A 99 8.29 34.15 -16.05
C ILE A 99 7.53 33.12 -16.90
N THR A 100 7.06 33.49 -18.10
CA THR A 100 6.27 32.60 -18.99
C THR A 100 6.95 31.25 -19.25
N PRO A 101 8.26 31.17 -19.51
CA PRO A 101 8.94 29.89 -19.75
C PRO A 101 8.88 28.94 -18.53
N LEU A 102 8.82 29.49 -17.32
CA LEU A 102 8.76 28.70 -16.07
C LEU A 102 7.39 28.08 -15.84
N LEU A 103 6.34 28.68 -16.41
CA LEU A 103 4.95 28.20 -16.32
C LEU A 103 4.58 27.23 -17.44
N GLN A 104 5.48 27.02 -18.41
CA GLN A 104 5.21 26.18 -19.56
C GLN A 104 4.99 24.72 -19.13
N PRO A 105 3.88 24.09 -19.56
CA PRO A 105 3.67 22.66 -19.37
C PRO A 105 4.79 21.86 -20.03
N THR A 106 5.34 20.86 -19.31
CA THR A 106 6.44 20.02 -19.82
C THR A 106 6.02 18.54 -19.87
N PRO A 107 6.52 17.77 -20.86
CA PRO A 107 6.24 16.34 -20.97
C PRO A 107 6.66 15.55 -19.74
N LEU A 108 7.79 15.92 -19.11
CA LEU A 108 8.27 15.27 -17.89
C LEU A 108 7.30 15.51 -16.72
N GLY A 109 6.80 16.74 -16.57
CA GLY A 109 5.78 17.04 -15.56
C GLY A 109 4.50 16.25 -15.77
N ASP A 110 4.13 15.99 -17.02
CA ASP A 110 2.97 15.16 -17.36
C ASP A 110 3.17 13.70 -16.96
N ILE A 111 4.33 13.12 -17.27
CA ILE A 111 4.68 11.75 -16.87
C ILE A 111 4.58 11.63 -15.34
N VAL A 112 5.22 12.54 -14.60
CA VAL A 112 5.18 12.55 -13.13
C VAL A 112 3.75 12.67 -12.63
N THR A 113 2.92 13.52 -13.26
CA THR A 113 1.51 13.68 -12.87
C THR A 113 0.74 12.38 -13.04
N TYR A 114 0.79 11.74 -14.21
CA TYR A 114 0.07 10.49 -14.46
C TYR A 114 0.59 9.34 -13.59
N THR A 115 1.89 9.26 -13.37
CA THR A 115 2.48 8.25 -12.48
C THR A 115 2.04 8.46 -11.03
N PHE A 116 2.13 9.67 -10.52
CA PHE A 116 1.75 9.97 -9.13
C PHE A 116 0.27 9.73 -8.88
N PHE A 117 -0.61 10.25 -9.74
CA PHE A 117 -2.04 10.03 -9.61
C PHE A 117 -2.44 8.58 -9.89
N GLY A 118 -1.74 7.87 -10.77
CA GLY A 118 -1.95 6.43 -11.00
C GLY A 118 -1.62 5.60 -9.77
N ILE A 119 -0.45 5.84 -9.15
CA ILE A 119 -0.04 5.16 -7.92
C ILE A 119 -0.98 5.52 -6.77
N ALA A 120 -1.25 6.81 -6.55
CA ALA A 120 -2.14 7.27 -5.50
C ALA A 120 -3.56 6.70 -5.69
N GLY A 121 -4.06 6.69 -6.92
CA GLY A 121 -5.33 6.09 -7.27
C GLY A 121 -5.37 4.59 -7.01
N LEU A 122 -4.33 3.86 -7.42
CA LEU A 122 -4.20 2.42 -7.15
C LEU A 122 -4.25 2.13 -5.66
N PHE A 123 -3.48 2.82 -4.83
CA PHE A 123 -3.48 2.62 -3.38
C PHE A 123 -4.84 2.96 -2.77
N LEU A 124 -5.37 4.15 -3.07
CA LEU A 124 -6.62 4.61 -2.48
C LEU A 124 -7.79 3.71 -2.87
N GLY A 125 -7.87 3.32 -4.14
CA GLY A 125 -8.88 2.41 -4.64
C GLY A 125 -8.68 0.97 -4.15
N GLY A 126 -7.44 0.48 -4.11
CA GLY A 126 -7.10 -0.86 -3.66
C GLY A 126 -7.39 -1.08 -2.19
N GLU A 127 -7.01 -0.14 -1.32
CA GLU A 127 -7.30 -0.17 0.12
C GLU A 127 -8.80 -0.05 0.38
N ALA A 128 -9.51 0.87 -0.29
CA ALA A 128 -10.96 0.98 -0.17
C ALA A 128 -11.66 -0.32 -0.64
N GLY A 129 -11.20 -0.91 -1.74
CA GLY A 129 -11.64 -2.21 -2.23
C GLY A 129 -11.37 -3.32 -1.22
N LEU A 130 -10.18 -3.37 -0.64
CA LEU A 130 -9.80 -4.35 0.36
C LEU A 130 -10.65 -4.22 1.63
N LEU A 131 -10.93 -3.01 2.08
CA LEU A 131 -11.79 -2.74 3.24
C LEU A 131 -13.22 -3.23 3.00
N THR A 132 -13.82 -2.87 1.86
CA THR A 132 -15.18 -3.31 1.51
C THR A 132 -15.25 -4.82 1.29
N GLY A 133 -14.22 -5.40 0.66
CA GLY A 133 -14.08 -6.83 0.46
C GLY A 133 -13.92 -7.59 1.77
N SER A 134 -13.12 -7.06 2.70
CA SER A 134 -12.92 -7.63 4.04
C SER A 134 -14.21 -7.57 4.86
N TRP A 135 -14.97 -6.48 4.75
CA TRP A 135 -16.27 -6.36 5.40
C TRP A 135 -17.27 -7.38 4.84
N SER A 136 -17.33 -7.53 3.51
CA SER A 136 -18.15 -8.55 2.84
C SER A 136 -17.75 -9.97 3.22
N ALA A 137 -16.45 -10.26 3.28
CA ALA A 137 -15.88 -11.53 3.72
C ALA A 137 -16.25 -11.85 5.17
N ARG A 138 -16.08 -10.87 6.09
CA ARG A 138 -16.47 -11.01 7.49
C ARG A 138 -17.96 -11.27 7.65
N ARG A 139 -18.79 -10.56 6.87
CA ARG A 139 -20.24 -10.78 6.86
C ARG A 139 -20.60 -12.18 6.39
N ALA A 140 -19.90 -12.71 5.39
CA ALA A 140 -20.12 -14.08 4.91
C ALA A 140 -19.75 -15.14 5.96
N ILE A 141 -18.64 -14.95 6.67
CA ILE A 141 -18.22 -15.86 7.75
C ILE A 141 -19.19 -15.78 8.94
N ALA A 142 -19.69 -14.59 9.27
CA ALA A 142 -20.59 -14.37 10.40
C ALA A 142 -22.01 -14.96 10.21
N GLN A 143 -22.35 -15.46 9.02
CA GLN A 143 -23.65 -16.11 8.78
C GLN A 143 -23.75 -17.49 9.44
N ASP A 144 -22.62 -18.18 9.64
CA ASP A 144 -22.56 -19.45 10.36
C ASP A 144 -21.75 -19.26 11.66
N PRO A 145 -22.41 -19.11 12.83
CA PRO A 145 -21.72 -18.89 14.09
C PRO A 145 -20.85 -20.09 14.51
N ALA A 146 -21.24 -21.32 14.16
CA ALA A 146 -20.46 -22.51 14.49
C ALA A 146 -19.18 -22.60 13.64
N CYS A 147 -19.27 -22.28 12.35
CA CYS A 147 -18.10 -22.12 11.48
C CYS A 147 -17.18 -21.00 11.99
N GLN A 148 -17.75 -19.85 12.33
CA GLN A 148 -17.01 -18.71 12.85
C GLN A 148 -16.21 -19.07 14.13
N GLU A 149 -16.81 -19.82 15.06
CA GLU A 149 -16.11 -20.29 16.26
C GLU A 149 -14.95 -21.23 15.94
N ARG A 150 -15.13 -22.18 15.02
CA ARG A 150 -14.06 -23.10 14.58
C ARG A 150 -12.90 -22.34 13.96
N ILE A 151 -13.19 -21.40 13.06
CA ILE A 151 -12.18 -20.54 12.43
C ILE A 151 -11.44 -19.73 13.49
N GLN A 152 -12.14 -19.12 14.44
CA GLN A 152 -11.49 -18.35 15.51
C GLN A 152 -10.60 -19.23 16.39
N ARG A 153 -11.04 -20.45 16.71
CA ARG A 153 -10.24 -21.40 17.48
C ARG A 153 -8.96 -21.78 16.72
N ALA A 154 -9.06 -22.16 15.45
CA ALA A 154 -7.91 -22.49 14.60
C ALA A 154 -6.92 -21.31 14.53
N VAL A 155 -7.41 -20.08 14.34
CA VAL A 155 -6.55 -18.88 14.30
C VAL A 155 -5.88 -18.61 15.64
N ARG A 156 -6.56 -18.85 16.78
CA ARG A 156 -5.96 -18.70 18.11
C ARG A 156 -4.88 -19.75 18.36
N SER A 157 -5.13 -21.01 18.00
CA SER A 157 -4.15 -22.09 18.09
C SER A 157 -2.90 -21.77 17.27
N PHE A 158 -3.09 -21.40 15.99
CA PHE A 158 -2.01 -20.97 15.11
C PHE A 158 -1.18 -19.85 15.73
N ARG A 159 -1.82 -18.77 16.23
CA ARG A 159 -1.09 -17.66 16.86
C ARG A 159 -0.32 -18.09 18.10
N ALA A 160 -0.88 -18.98 18.91
CA ALA A 160 -0.18 -19.51 20.08
C ALA A 160 1.07 -20.29 19.66
N ASP A 161 1.00 -21.09 18.59
CA ASP A 161 2.13 -21.87 18.10
C ASP A 161 3.19 -21.00 17.42
N VAL A 162 2.78 -19.95 16.70
CA VAL A 162 3.71 -18.91 16.20
C VAL A 162 4.47 -18.25 17.36
N LEU A 163 3.78 -17.84 18.41
CA LEU A 163 4.40 -17.19 19.57
C LEU A 163 5.34 -18.14 20.33
N ARG A 164 4.96 -19.41 20.48
CA ARG A 164 5.83 -20.44 21.09
C ARG A 164 7.09 -20.65 20.27
N LYS A 165 7.00 -20.64 18.93
CA LYS A 165 8.19 -20.74 18.06
C LYS A 165 9.08 -19.51 18.18
N GLN A 166 8.50 -18.31 18.12
CA GLN A 166 9.25 -17.08 18.30
C GLN A 166 9.96 -17.03 19.67
N LEU A 167 9.33 -17.54 20.73
CA LEU A 167 9.96 -17.64 22.05
C LEU A 167 11.15 -18.60 22.03
N LYS A 168 11.00 -19.78 21.43
CA LYS A 168 12.11 -20.76 21.30
C LYS A 168 13.29 -20.21 20.51
N GLU A 169 13.03 -19.47 19.44
CA GLU A 169 14.09 -18.80 18.67
C GLU A 169 14.82 -17.73 19.51
N LEU A 170 14.09 -16.98 20.32
CA LEU A 170 14.66 -15.99 21.24
C LEU A 170 15.45 -16.62 22.39
N GLU A 171 15.04 -17.79 22.88
CA GLU A 171 15.74 -18.57 23.91
C GLU A 171 17.03 -19.18 23.34
N ALA A 172 16.99 -19.81 22.16
CA ALA A 172 18.16 -20.37 21.50
C ALA A 172 19.22 -19.29 21.17
N GLY A 173 18.78 -18.12 20.71
CA GLY A 173 19.69 -16.98 20.46
C GLY A 173 20.28 -16.35 21.73
N LYS A 174 19.71 -16.61 22.91
CA LYS A 174 20.32 -16.24 24.20
C LYS A 174 21.37 -17.24 24.66
N GLU A 175 21.21 -18.52 24.33
CA GLU A 175 22.17 -19.58 24.69
C GLU A 175 23.48 -19.41 23.89
N ASP A 176 23.40 -19.16 22.57
CA ASP A 176 24.58 -18.93 21.70
C ASP A 176 25.39 -17.65 22.04
N GLY A 177 24.82 -16.72 22.81
CA GLY A 177 25.49 -15.50 23.26
C GLY A 177 25.96 -15.53 24.72
N SER A 178 25.79 -16.66 25.42
CA SER A 178 26.10 -16.80 26.84
C SER A 178 27.28 -17.72 27.16
N GLU A 179 27.94 -18.29 26.14
CA GLU A 179 29.13 -19.14 26.29
C GLU A 179 30.44 -18.51 25.77
N GLU A 180 30.49 -17.20 25.47
CA GLU A 180 31.78 -16.49 25.45
C GLU A 180 32.15 -16.09 26.88
N SER A 181 32.87 -17.01 27.51
CA SER A 181 33.71 -16.83 28.69
C SER A 181 34.27 -15.40 28.80
N ILE A 182 33.77 -14.63 29.76
CA ILE A 182 34.39 -13.37 30.23
C ILE A 182 35.62 -13.66 31.13
N TRP A 183 36.12 -14.91 31.14
CA TRP A 183 37.31 -15.33 31.87
C TRP A 183 38.19 -16.26 31.04
N SER A 184 38.90 -15.71 30.06
CA SER A 184 40.20 -16.23 29.58
C SER A 184 40.97 -15.16 28.84
#